data_AF-D3U0S0-F1
#
_entry.id   AF-D3U0S0-F1
#
_cell.length_a   1.000
_cell.length_b   1.000
_cell.length_c   1.000
_cell.angle_alpha   90.00
_cell.angle_beta   90.00
_cell.angle_gamma   90.00
#
_symmetry.space_group_name_H-M   'P 1'
#
loop_
_entity.id
_entity.type
_entity.pdbx_description
1 polymer ?
#
loop_
_entity_poly.entity_id
_entity_poly.type
_entity_poly.pdbx_seq_one_letter_code
_entity_poly.pdbx_strand_id
1 'polypeptide(L)'
;YPTIVREFQKIIGEETKQQILEQETKLPNAIIACVGGGSNAIGIFSNFINDKEVSLIGVEPGGKGIKTGQHGAPLKHGRTGIFFGMKSHLMQDQEGQIQESWSISAGLDFPSVG
;
A
#
# COMPACT_ATOMS: atom_id res chain seq x y z
N TYR A 1 8.43 -12.79 -1.46
CA TYR A 1 8.50 -12.59 0.01
C TYR A 1 7.28 -11.93 0.70
N PRO A 2 6.13 -11.58 0.06
CA PRO A 2 5.08 -10.80 0.72
C PRO A 2 4.57 -11.34 2.06
N THR A 3 4.33 -12.65 2.18
CA THR A 3 3.78 -13.25 3.40
C THR A 3 4.70 -13.07 4.61
N ILE A 4 6.01 -13.29 4.45
CA ILE A 4 6.98 -13.15 5.55
C ILE A 4 7.04 -11.69 6.01
N VAL A 5 7.08 -10.75 5.06
CA VAL A 5 7.13 -9.31 5.37
C VAL A 5 5.88 -8.88 6.14
N ARG A 6 4.69 -9.33 5.72
CA ARG A 6 3.45 -9.08 6.46
C ARG A 6 3.52 -9.62 7.90
N GLU A 7 3.94 -10.88 8.08
CA GLU A 7 3.99 -11.49 9.42
C GLU A 7 4.93 -10.75 10.36
N PHE A 8 6.04 -10.18 9.86
CA PHE A 8 6.94 -9.38 10.69
C PHE A 8 6.48 -7.94 10.90
N GLN A 9 5.59 -7.42 10.06
CA GLN A 9 5.04 -6.06 10.17
C GLN A 9 3.70 -6.00 10.92
N LYS A 10 3.01 -7.13 11.13
CA LYS A 10 1.67 -7.17 11.74
C LYS A 10 1.61 -6.61 13.15
N ILE A 11 2.74 -6.60 13.86
CA ILE A 11 2.88 -6.03 15.21
C ILE A 11 2.37 -4.60 15.27
N ILE A 12 2.52 -3.82 14.20
CA ILE A 12 1.99 -2.45 14.09
C ILE A 12 0.47 -2.44 14.29
N GLY A 13 -0.25 -3.34 13.63
CA GLY A 13 -1.70 -3.44 13.76
C GLY A 13 -2.15 -4.06 15.09
N GLU A 14 -1.37 -4.98 15.65
CA GLU A 14 -1.60 -5.56 16.98
C GLU A 14 -1.53 -4.48 18.06
N GLU A 15 -0.45 -3.71 18.12
CA GLU A 15 -0.28 -2.62 19.07
C GLU A 15 -1.32 -1.51 18.85
N THR A 16 -1.55 -1.11 17.59
CA THR A 16 -2.54 -0.06 17.27
C THR A 16 -3.94 -0.43 17.77
N LYS A 17 -4.37 -1.68 17.56
CA LYS A 17 -5.69 -2.14 18.01
C LYS A 17 -5.80 -2.16 19.53
N GLN A 18 -4.75 -2.59 20.24
CA GLN A 18 -4.72 -2.54 21.69
C GLN A 18 -4.82 -1.10 22.18
N GLN A 19 -3.95 -0.22 21.68
CA GLN A 19 -3.84 1.18 22.11
C GLN A 19 -5.13 1.96 21.86
N ILE A 20 -5.77 1.79 20.69
CA ILE A 20 -6.99 2.54 20.38
C ILE A 20 -8.17 2.09 21.24
N LEU A 21 -8.26 0.81 21.61
CA LEU A 21 -9.28 0.32 22.53
C LEU A 21 -9.05 0.81 23.96
N GLU A 22 -7.78 0.93 24.39
CA GLU A 22 -7.43 1.50 25.69
C GLU A 22 -7.76 3.00 25.77
N GLN A 23 -7.53 3.76 24.69
CA GLN A 23 -7.72 5.21 24.66
C GLN A 23 -9.17 5.63 24.36
N GLU A 24 -9.84 4.95 23.42
CA GLU A 24 -11.13 5.40 22.87
C GLU A 24 -12.27 4.41 23.13
N THR A 25 -11.99 3.24 23.72
CA THR A 25 -12.96 2.16 24.02
C THR A 25 -13.73 1.61 22.81
N LYS A 26 -13.29 1.95 21.59
CA LYS A 26 -13.91 1.54 20.33
C LYS A 26 -12.86 1.44 19.23
N LEU A 27 -13.19 0.72 18.16
CA LEU A 27 -12.37 0.66 16.97
C LEU A 27 -12.41 1.99 16.20
N PRO A 28 -11.33 2.34 15.47
CA PRO A 28 -11.31 3.56 14.66
C PRO A 28 -12.23 3.41 13.45
N ASN A 29 -12.74 4.54 12.93
CA ASN A 29 -13.52 4.52 11.70
C ASN A 29 -12.66 4.17 10.46
N ALA A 30 -11.38 4.52 10.49
CA ALA A 30 -10.46 4.22 9.41
C ALA A 30 -9.02 4.01 9.90
N ILE A 31 -8.27 3.16 9.20
CA ILE A 31 -6.82 3.06 9.27
C ILE A 31 -6.25 3.53 7.93
N ILE A 32 -5.26 4.41 7.98
CA ILE A 32 -4.67 5.04 6.80
C ILE A 32 -3.17 4.79 6.79
N ALA A 33 -2.64 4.34 5.65
CA ALA A 33 -1.21 4.09 5.49
C ALA A 33 -0.75 4.37 4.05
N CYS A 34 0.50 4.79 3.88
CA CYS A 34 1.08 5.02 2.56
C CYS A 34 1.49 3.71 1.90
N VAL A 35 1.35 3.64 0.57
CA VAL A 35 1.60 2.45 -0.24
C VAL A 35 2.63 2.77 -1.31
N GLY A 36 3.88 2.42 -1.04
CA GLY A 36 4.90 2.17 -2.07
C GLY A 36 4.92 0.67 -2.35
N GLY A 37 5.90 -0.05 -1.79
CA GLY A 37 5.92 -1.51 -1.82
C GLY A 37 4.83 -2.19 -0.96
N GLY A 38 4.28 -1.51 0.06
CA GLY A 38 3.10 -1.97 0.82
C GLY A 38 3.34 -2.50 2.24
N SER A 39 4.60 -2.65 2.70
CA SER A 39 4.94 -3.33 3.97
C SER A 39 4.33 -2.69 5.23
N ASN A 40 4.44 -1.37 5.40
CA ASN A 40 3.88 -0.67 6.55
C ASN A 40 2.34 -0.75 6.55
N ALA A 41 1.73 -0.59 5.36
CA ALA A 41 0.29 -0.60 5.18
C ALA A 41 -0.29 -1.99 5.48
N ILE A 42 0.28 -3.05 4.92
CA ILE A 42 -0.19 -4.40 5.22
C ILE A 42 0.06 -4.78 6.68
N GLY A 43 1.14 -4.28 7.29
CA GLY A 43 1.41 -4.45 8.71
C GLY A 43 0.29 -3.92 9.60
N ILE A 44 -0.06 -2.64 9.44
CA ILE A 44 -1.14 -2.04 10.24
C ILE A 44 -2.51 -2.61 9.86
N PHE A 45 -2.78 -2.85 8.58
CA PHE A 45 -4.08 -3.35 8.12
C PHE A 45 -4.37 -4.80 8.56
N SER A 46 -3.35 -5.65 8.70
CA SER A 46 -3.53 -7.10 8.95
C SER A 46 -4.46 -7.41 10.12
N ASN A 47 -4.38 -6.61 11.18
CA ASN A 47 -5.19 -6.80 12.38
C ASN A 47 -6.61 -6.24 12.28
N PHE A 48 -6.94 -5.50 11.22
CA PHE A 48 -8.25 -4.87 11.00
C PHE A 48 -9.02 -5.45 9.79
N ILE A 49 -8.45 -6.38 9.02
CA ILE A 49 -9.08 -6.98 7.81
C ILE A 49 -10.47 -7.59 8.07
N ASN A 50 -10.67 -8.12 9.28
CA ASN A 50 -11.92 -8.77 9.67
C ASN A 50 -12.93 -7.81 10.30
N ASP A 51 -12.53 -6.58 10.66
CA ASP A 51 -13.42 -5.58 11.25
C ASP A 51 -14.08 -4.74 10.16
N LYS A 52 -15.25 -5.16 9.69
CA LYS A 52 -15.91 -4.56 8.51
C LYS A 52 -16.32 -3.10 8.66
N GLU A 53 -16.45 -2.63 9.89
CA GLU A 53 -16.75 -1.23 10.21
C GLU A 53 -15.52 -0.32 10.09
N VAL A 54 -14.31 -0.89 9.98
CA VAL A 54 -13.05 -0.14 9.88
C VAL A 54 -12.65 0.00 8.41
N SER A 55 -12.64 1.24 7.91
CA SER A 55 -12.18 1.52 6.55
C SER A 55 -10.65 1.42 6.44
N LEU A 56 -10.14 0.63 5.48
CA LEU A 56 -8.71 0.49 5.22
C LEU A 56 -8.33 1.32 3.99
N ILE A 57 -7.55 2.39 4.18
CA ILE A 57 -7.24 3.37 3.15
C ILE A 57 -5.74 3.39 2.85
N GLY A 58 -5.36 2.82 1.71
CA GLY A 58 -4.01 2.90 1.17
C GLY A 58 -3.81 4.17 0.33
N VAL A 59 -2.69 4.87 0.52
CA VAL A 59 -2.37 6.12 -0.20
C VAL A 59 -1.10 5.95 -1.03
N GLU A 60 -1.25 5.92 -2.35
CA GLU A 60 -0.15 5.89 -3.32
C GLU A 60 0.34 7.32 -3.67
N PRO A 61 1.62 7.53 -4.05
CA PRO A 61 2.11 8.85 -4.42
C PRO A 61 1.50 9.35 -5.74
N GLY A 62 0.83 10.50 -5.67
CA GLY A 62 0.29 11.20 -6.85
C GLY A 62 1.34 11.89 -7.73
N GLY A 63 2.59 11.96 -7.26
CA GLY A 63 3.71 12.56 -7.98
C GLY A 63 3.47 14.02 -8.39
N LYS A 64 3.77 14.38 -9.64
CA LYS A 64 3.43 15.70 -10.21
C LYS A 64 1.98 15.80 -10.69
N GLY A 65 1.16 14.81 -10.32
CA GLY A 65 -0.22 14.64 -10.72
C GLY A 65 -0.39 13.45 -11.66
N ILE A 66 -1.40 12.61 -11.40
CA ILE A 66 -1.68 11.39 -12.15
C ILE A 66 -1.74 11.62 -13.67
N LYS A 67 -2.39 12.71 -14.09
CA LYS A 67 -2.56 13.04 -15.53
C LYS A 67 -1.24 13.31 -16.26
N THR A 68 -0.15 13.57 -15.55
CA THR A 68 1.16 13.82 -16.15
C THR A 68 1.91 12.53 -16.50
N GLY A 69 1.46 11.38 -15.98
CA GLY A 69 2.21 10.11 -16.02
C GLY A 69 3.38 10.05 -15.03
N GLN A 70 3.76 11.16 -14.40
CA GLN A 70 4.84 11.23 -13.41
C GLN A 70 4.27 11.01 -12.00
N HIS A 71 3.96 9.76 -11.68
CA HIS A 71 3.40 9.31 -10.39
C HIS A 71 3.88 7.89 -10.05
N GLY A 72 3.51 7.35 -8.88
CA GLY A 72 3.79 5.97 -8.49
C GLY A 72 2.53 5.30 -7.96
N ALA A 73 1.47 5.24 -8.79
CA ALA A 73 0.13 4.83 -8.37
C ALA A 73 -0.40 3.61 -9.15
N PRO A 74 0.31 2.47 -9.11
CA PRO A 74 -0.01 1.30 -9.91
C PRO A 74 -1.34 0.62 -9.56
N LEU A 75 -1.83 0.68 -8.31
CA LEU A 75 -3.09 0.01 -7.94
C LEU A 75 -4.30 0.61 -8.65
N LYS A 76 -4.33 1.94 -8.80
CA LYS A 76 -5.45 2.66 -9.43
C LYS A 76 -5.21 3.02 -10.89
N HIS A 77 -3.95 3.18 -11.30
CA HIS A 77 -3.59 3.70 -12.63
C HIS A 77 -2.62 2.81 -13.41
N GLY A 78 -2.27 1.64 -12.89
CA GLY A 78 -1.51 0.61 -13.60
C GLY A 78 -2.40 -0.52 -14.12
N ARG A 79 -1.76 -1.61 -14.55
CA ARG A 79 -2.43 -2.84 -14.98
C ARG A 79 -1.68 -4.06 -14.44
N THR A 80 -2.37 -5.19 -14.32
CA THR A 80 -1.75 -6.43 -13.82
C THR A 80 -0.65 -6.90 -14.79
N GLY A 81 0.49 -7.31 -14.24
CA GLY A 81 1.57 -7.93 -14.99
C GLY A 81 2.48 -8.73 -14.06
N ILE A 82 3.61 -9.20 -14.60
CA ILE A 82 4.62 -9.93 -13.83
C ILE A 82 5.87 -9.07 -13.77
N PHE A 83 6.26 -8.68 -12.56
CA PHE A 83 7.45 -7.89 -12.30
C PHE A 83 8.04 -8.32 -10.97
N PHE A 84 9.37 -8.28 -10.86
CA PHE A 84 10.12 -8.59 -9.64
C PHE A 84 9.70 -9.90 -8.92
N GLY A 85 9.40 -10.95 -9.71
CA GLY A 85 9.04 -12.28 -9.18
C GLY A 85 7.61 -12.42 -8.64
N MET A 86 6.72 -11.46 -8.93
CA MET A 86 5.32 -11.52 -8.52
C MET A 86 4.37 -11.11 -9.65
N LYS A 87 3.14 -11.64 -9.62
CA LYS A 87 2.03 -11.14 -10.43
C LYS A 87 1.27 -10.09 -9.61
N SER A 88 1.35 -8.83 -10.00
CA SER A 88 0.75 -7.71 -9.26
C SER A 88 0.34 -6.57 -10.21
N HIS A 89 -0.22 -5.50 -9.66
CA HIS A 89 -0.42 -4.25 -10.38
C HIS A 89 0.91 -3.52 -10.56
N LEU A 90 1.14 -3.00 -11.77
CA LEU A 90 2.32 -2.18 -12.06
C LEU A 90 2.05 -1.17 -13.17
N MET A 91 2.88 -0.12 -13.22
CA MET A 91 2.93 0.86 -14.30
C MET A 91 3.73 0.26 -15.46
N GLN A 92 3.08 0.12 -16.61
CA GLN A 92 3.65 -0.48 -17.81
C GLN A 92 2.96 0.07 -19.05
N ASP A 93 3.70 0.16 -20.16
CA ASP A 93 3.19 0.63 -21.44
C ASP A 93 2.36 -0.43 -22.16
N GLN A 94 1.94 -0.19 -23.41
CA GLN A 94 1.09 -1.14 -24.13
C GLN A 94 1.78 -2.48 -24.41
N GLU A 95 3.09 -2.47 -24.65
CA GLU A 95 3.90 -3.65 -24.95
C GLU A 95 4.33 -4.42 -23.70
N GLY A 96 4.06 -3.87 -22.51
CA GLY A 96 4.38 -4.49 -21.22
C GLY A 96 5.76 -4.11 -20.70
N GLN A 97 6.41 -3.09 -21.28
CA GLN A 97 7.62 -2.52 -20.70
C GLN A 97 7.28 -1.77 -19.42
N ILE A 98 8.12 -1.92 -18.41
CA ILE A 98 7.95 -1.28 -17.10
C ILE A 98 8.15 0.22 -17.28
N GLN A 99 7.18 1.02 -16.83
CA GLN A 99 7.29 2.46 -16.81
C GLN A 99 8.02 2.92 -15.55
N GLU A 100 8.78 4.01 -15.68
CA GLU A 100 9.36 4.70 -14.53
C GLU A 100 8.25 5.35 -13.71
N SER A 101 8.27 5.12 -12.40
CA SER A 101 7.46 5.89 -11.46
C SER A 101 8.11 7.24 -11.16
N TRP A 102 7.36 8.13 -10.52
CA TRP A 102 7.91 9.35 -9.95
C TRP A 102 7.25 9.70 -8.63
N SER A 103 8.06 10.02 -7.63
CA SER A 103 7.63 10.60 -6.37
C SER A 103 8.71 11.49 -5.79
N ILE A 104 8.34 12.60 -5.15
CA ILE A 104 9.29 13.39 -4.35
C ILE A 104 9.84 12.57 -3.16
N SER A 105 9.06 11.61 -2.66
CA SER A 105 9.45 10.69 -1.60
C SER A 105 10.02 9.41 -2.22
N ALA A 106 11.33 9.19 -2.04
CA ALA A 106 12.04 8.03 -2.57
C ALA A 106 11.44 6.69 -2.10
N GLY A 107 10.94 6.61 -0.86
CA GLY A 107 10.35 5.38 -0.32
C GLY A 107 9.03 4.97 -0.98
N LEU A 108 8.42 5.86 -1.78
CA LEU A 108 7.20 5.60 -2.52
C LEU A 108 7.43 5.52 -4.04
N ASP A 109 8.65 5.81 -4.51
CA ASP A 109 8.99 5.81 -5.94
C ASP A 109 9.23 4.38 -6.44
N PHE A 110 8.15 3.62 -6.57
CA PHE A 110 8.17 2.23 -7.04
C PHE A 110 7.00 1.99 -8.01
N PRO A 111 7.23 1.40 -9.20
CA PRO A 111 6.20 1.29 -10.23
C PRO A 111 5.27 0.09 -10.04
N SER A 112 5.27 -0.56 -8.87
CA SER A 112 4.42 -1.72 -8.56
C SER A 112 4.07 -1.72 -7.07
N VAL A 113 3.43 -2.79 -6.60
CA VAL A 113 3.02 -3.00 -5.21
C VAL A 113 3.09 -4.50 -4.89
N GLY A 114 3.48 -4.87 -3.67
CA GLY A 114 3.71 -6.26 -3.26
C GLY A 114 2.95 -6.72 -2.03
#